data_AF-A0A7J0HAC2-F1
#
_entry.id   AF-A0A7J0HAC2-F1
#
_cell.length_a   1.000
_cell.length_b   1.000
_cell.length_c   1.000
_cell.angle_alpha   90.00
_cell.angle_beta   90.00
_cell.angle_gamma   90.00
#
_symmetry.space_group_name_H-M   'P 1'
#
loop_
_entity.id
_entity.type
_entity.pdbx_description
1 polymer ?
#
loop_
_entity_poly.entity_id
_entity_poly.type
_entity_poly.pdbx_seq_one_letter_code
_entity_poly.pdbx_strand_id
1 'polypeptide(L)'
;MKCIIKGIIVVQQSRGESGPGSEASCLDPLIKSQTEGIKLDVYVPPDERLSPKKLSEIISNSIQATLHFLIPEAKSLFENDARSFESFDEIRDLFSSSRNQVLEGWVAEKVKSMVPPELYKKITHASKQNPMEFQLPQIIAENEFAWKDDVEFGRQMLAGTNPAVIQILEAMDQWRIFILDHHDYLMPFLNRICTKGVCAYASRTLLFLRDDDTLKPLAIELSWPGPSTSVEDHRVFLPSTQGTKAALWQLAKAHVAVNDSCHHQLISHW
;
A
#
# COMPACT_ATOMS: atom_id res chain seq x y z
N MET A 1 -9.50 28.12 -2.56
CA MET A 1 -8.23 28.52 -3.21
C MET A 1 -7.90 27.50 -4.30
N LYS A 2 -7.85 27.91 -5.57
CA LYS A 2 -7.37 27.07 -6.67
C LYS A 2 -5.85 27.05 -6.60
N CYS A 3 -5.25 25.97 -6.11
CA CYS A 3 -3.82 25.77 -6.25
C CYS A 3 -3.57 25.20 -7.64
N ILE A 4 -3.16 26.05 -8.58
CA ILE A 4 -2.74 25.63 -9.92
C ILE A 4 -1.33 25.05 -9.78
N ILE A 5 -1.26 23.76 -9.47
CA ILE A 5 -0.08 22.96 -9.82
C ILE A 5 -0.24 22.68 -11.31
N LYS A 6 0.50 23.42 -12.15
CA LYS A 6 0.54 23.16 -13.60
C LYS A 6 0.90 21.69 -13.82
N GLY A 7 -0.04 20.91 -14.35
CA GLY A 7 0.21 19.57 -14.91
C GLY A 7 -0.53 18.40 -14.25
N ILE A 8 -1.02 18.54 -13.01
CA ILE A 8 -1.86 17.51 -12.37
C ILE A 8 -3.10 18.20 -11.85
N ILE A 9 -4.24 18.00 -12.52
CA ILE A 9 -5.54 18.34 -11.94
C ILE A 9 -5.78 17.31 -10.84
N VAL A 10 -5.29 17.57 -9.63
CA VAL A 10 -5.81 16.89 -8.44
C VAL A 10 -7.22 17.44 -8.26
N VAL A 11 -8.22 16.72 -8.76
CA VAL A 11 -9.61 16.98 -8.40
C VAL A 11 -9.74 16.61 -6.93
N GLN A 12 -9.45 17.57 -6.05
CA GLN A 12 -9.72 17.39 -4.64
C GLN A 12 -11.23 17.50 -4.47
N GLN A 13 -11.90 16.36 -4.32
CA GLN A 13 -13.33 16.34 -4.10
C GLN A 13 -13.67 17.04 -2.78
N SER A 14 -14.68 17.91 -2.83
CA SER A 14 -15.20 18.54 -1.62
C SER A 14 -15.71 17.46 -0.67
N ARG A 15 -15.17 17.41 0.55
CA ARG A 15 -15.73 16.58 1.62
C ARG A 15 -16.96 17.29 2.22
N GLY A 16 -17.89 16.51 2.78
CA GLY A 16 -19.02 17.05 3.52
C GLY A 16 -18.57 17.94 4.68
N GLU A 17 -19.32 19.01 4.96
CA GLU A 17 -19.05 19.87 6.09
C GLU A 17 -19.29 19.11 7.40
N SER A 18 -18.27 19.01 8.24
CA SER A 18 -18.45 18.67 9.65
C SER A 18 -19.28 19.79 10.28
N GLY A 19 -20.46 19.46 10.82
CA GLY A 19 -21.48 20.42 11.27
C GLY A 19 -21.02 21.57 12.19
N PRO A 20 -21.93 22.47 12.59
CA PRO A 20 -21.59 23.70 13.30
C PRO A 20 -20.86 23.38 14.62
N GLY A 21 -19.57 23.74 14.71
CA GLY A 21 -18.74 23.51 15.91
C GLY A 21 -17.33 22.97 15.67
N SER A 22 -16.89 22.72 14.42
CA SER A 22 -15.46 22.39 14.18
C SER A 22 -14.59 23.65 14.31
N GLU A 23 -13.85 23.78 15.41
CA GLU A 23 -12.98 24.91 15.67
C GLU A 23 -11.70 24.88 14.80
N ALA A 24 -11.24 26.07 14.42
CA ALA A 24 -9.96 26.23 13.76
C ALA A 24 -8.81 26.02 14.75
N SER A 25 -7.69 25.49 14.27
CA SER A 25 -6.47 25.33 15.05
C SER A 25 -5.94 26.71 15.47
N CYS A 26 -5.50 26.84 16.71
CA CYS A 26 -4.87 28.07 17.22
C CYS A 26 -3.56 28.42 16.50
N LEU A 27 -2.92 27.46 15.82
CA LEU A 27 -1.65 27.66 15.10
C LEU A 27 -1.85 28.10 13.64
N ASP A 28 -2.94 27.68 13.00
CA ASP A 28 -3.27 28.07 11.63
C ASP A 28 -4.80 28.02 11.43
N PRO A 29 -5.45 29.17 11.14
CA PRO A 29 -6.90 29.23 10.95
C PRO A 29 -7.40 28.49 9.69
N LEU A 30 -6.51 28.08 8.79
CA LEU A 30 -6.83 27.23 7.63
C LEU A 30 -6.89 25.74 7.99
N ILE A 31 -6.42 25.36 9.18
CA ILE A 31 -6.38 23.98 9.67
C ILE A 31 -7.45 23.82 10.75
N LYS A 32 -8.28 22.76 10.66
CA LYS A 32 -9.21 22.40 11.74
C LYS A 32 -8.43 21.75 12.90
N SER A 33 -8.79 22.06 14.13
CA SER A 33 -8.15 21.43 15.30
C SER A 33 -8.36 19.90 15.27
N GLN A 34 -7.28 19.15 15.49
CA GLN A 34 -7.30 17.68 15.56
C GLN A 34 -7.05 17.24 17.01
N THR A 35 -7.90 16.37 17.53
CA THR A 35 -7.61 15.53 18.69
C THR A 35 -7.02 14.21 18.23
N GLU A 36 -6.00 13.70 18.93
CA GLU A 36 -5.35 12.43 18.62
C GLU A 36 -6.32 11.25 18.80
N GLY A 37 -6.56 10.46 17.74
CA GLY A 37 -7.39 9.25 17.76
C GLY A 37 -8.34 9.08 16.56
N ILE A 38 -8.92 7.88 16.40
CA ILE A 38 -9.95 7.61 15.38
C ILE A 38 -11.25 8.31 15.78
N LYS A 39 -11.56 9.46 15.18
CA LYS A 39 -12.80 10.20 15.43
C LYS A 39 -13.94 9.63 14.58
N LEU A 40 -14.72 8.71 15.14
CA LEU A 40 -15.99 8.25 14.57
C LEU A 40 -17.13 9.29 14.70
N ASP A 41 -16.86 10.41 15.37
CA ASP A 41 -17.82 11.49 15.66
C ASP A 41 -17.71 12.65 14.64
N VAL A 42 -17.46 12.33 13.37
CA VAL A 42 -17.61 13.31 12.29
C VAL A 42 -19.09 13.38 11.95
N TYR A 43 -19.65 14.59 11.90
CA TYR A 43 -21.06 14.77 11.53
C TYR A 43 -21.34 14.16 10.15
N VAL A 44 -22.30 13.24 10.12
CA VAL A 44 -22.86 12.65 8.90
C VAL A 44 -24.39 12.90 8.93
N PRO A 45 -24.99 13.41 7.84
CA PRO A 45 -26.43 13.62 7.73
C PRO A 45 -27.21 12.35 8.09
N PRO A 46 -28.39 12.46 8.74
CA PRO A 46 -29.12 11.30 9.27
C PRO A 46 -29.34 10.15 8.27
N ASP A 47 -29.63 10.47 7.01
CA ASP A 47 -29.91 9.48 5.97
C ASP A 47 -28.65 8.77 5.43
N GLU A 48 -27.48 9.38 5.60
CA GLU A 48 -26.17 8.84 5.22
C GLU A 48 -25.50 8.08 6.37
N ARG A 49 -26.14 8.04 7.55
CA ARG A 49 -25.59 7.32 8.70
C ARG A 49 -25.65 5.83 8.47
N LEU A 50 -24.53 5.18 8.75
CA LEU A 50 -24.45 3.72 8.77
C LEU A 50 -25.46 3.16 9.78
N SER A 51 -26.22 2.15 9.35
CA SER A 51 -27.07 1.37 10.27
C SER A 51 -26.19 0.78 11.40
N PRO A 52 -26.73 0.57 12.62
CA PRO A 52 -25.94 0.04 13.74
C PRO A 52 -25.23 -1.28 13.44
N LYS A 53 -25.85 -2.15 12.61
CA LYS A 53 -25.25 -3.42 12.17
C LYS A 53 -24.03 -3.19 11.28
N LYS A 54 -24.17 -2.41 10.21
CA LYS A 54 -23.07 -2.05 9.29
C LYS A 54 -21.93 -1.32 10.02
N LEU A 55 -22.26 -0.43 10.95
CA LEU A 55 -21.25 0.26 11.77
C LEU A 55 -20.45 -0.73 12.63
N SER A 56 -21.13 -1.70 13.25
CA SER A 56 -20.46 -2.75 14.03
C SER A 56 -19.55 -3.62 13.17
N GLU A 57 -19.97 -3.95 11.94
CA GLU A 57 -19.14 -4.68 10.98
C GLU A 57 -17.91 -3.87 10.54
N ILE A 58 -18.09 -2.60 10.19
CA ILE A 58 -16.97 -1.71 9.81
C ILE A 58 -15.97 -1.58 10.95
N ILE A 59 -16.44 -1.40 12.19
CA ILE A 59 -15.56 -1.33 13.35
C ILE A 59 -14.78 -2.64 13.47
N SER A 60 -15.47 -3.79 13.45
CA SER A 60 -14.85 -5.12 13.49
C SER A 60 -13.76 -5.29 12.43
N ASN A 61 -14.06 -4.95 11.18
CA ASN A 61 -13.13 -5.05 10.05
C ASN A 61 -11.97 -4.05 10.17
N SER A 62 -12.22 -2.83 10.67
CA SER A 62 -11.16 -1.82 10.87
C SER A 62 -10.16 -2.26 11.93
N ILE A 63 -10.63 -2.95 12.96
CA ILE A 63 -9.77 -3.54 13.95
C ILE A 63 -8.96 -4.65 13.31
N GLN A 64 -9.59 -5.59 12.62
CA GLN A 64 -8.87 -6.64 11.89
C GLN A 64 -7.78 -6.06 10.98
N ALA A 65 -8.09 -5.00 10.21
CA ALA A 65 -7.11 -4.30 9.38
C ALA A 65 -5.97 -3.68 10.21
N THR A 66 -6.28 -2.98 11.31
CA THR A 66 -5.27 -2.39 12.21
C THR A 66 -4.34 -3.46 12.78
N LEU A 67 -4.86 -4.63 13.08
CA LEU A 67 -4.10 -5.79 13.55
C LEU A 67 -3.10 -6.29 12.49
N HIS A 68 -3.52 -6.36 11.22
CA HIS A 68 -2.62 -6.67 10.10
C HIS A 68 -1.46 -5.67 9.98
N PHE A 69 -1.68 -4.39 10.29
CA PHE A 69 -0.63 -3.35 10.23
C PHE A 69 0.32 -3.36 11.44
N LEU A 70 -0.17 -3.72 12.62
CA LEU A 70 0.59 -3.64 13.87
C LEU A 70 1.56 -4.82 14.08
N ILE A 71 1.24 -6.00 13.55
CA ILE A 71 2.06 -7.22 13.74
C ILE A 71 3.49 -7.08 13.20
N PRO A 72 3.73 -6.52 12.01
CA PRO A 72 5.08 -6.23 11.55
C PRO A 72 5.86 -5.27 12.47
N GLU A 73 5.18 -4.32 13.12
CA GLU A 73 5.78 -3.36 14.06
C GLU A 73 6.11 -4.01 15.42
N ALA A 74 5.31 -5.00 15.83
CA ALA A 74 5.52 -5.80 17.04
C ALA A 74 6.82 -6.62 17.01
N LYS A 75 7.47 -6.76 15.84
CA LYS A 75 8.76 -7.47 15.68
C LYS A 75 9.86 -6.93 16.60
N SER A 76 9.80 -5.64 16.95
CA SER A 76 10.71 -5.02 17.93
C SER A 76 10.72 -5.65 19.32
N LEU A 77 9.72 -6.49 19.65
CA LEU A 77 9.60 -7.18 20.94
C LEU A 77 10.25 -8.56 20.95
N PHE A 78 10.52 -9.14 19.79
CA PHE A 78 10.84 -10.57 19.69
C PHE A 78 12.33 -10.89 19.64
N GLU A 79 13.22 -9.92 19.41
CA GLU A 79 14.67 -10.09 19.56
C GLU A 79 15.36 -8.71 19.60
N ASN A 80 16.28 -8.50 20.55
CA ASN A 80 16.95 -7.22 20.83
C ASN A 80 17.87 -6.68 19.72
N ASP A 81 17.82 -7.19 18.47
CA ASP A 81 18.68 -6.69 17.39
C ASP A 81 18.12 -6.76 15.94
N ALA A 82 17.01 -7.44 15.65
CA ALA A 82 16.56 -7.61 14.26
C ALA A 82 15.42 -6.63 13.86
N ARG A 83 15.78 -5.43 13.39
CA ARG A 83 14.82 -4.54 12.68
C ARG A 83 14.50 -5.03 11.25
N SER A 84 15.20 -6.04 10.75
CA SER A 84 15.10 -6.60 9.40
C SER A 84 14.57 -8.03 9.41
N PHE A 85 14.03 -8.51 8.29
CA PHE A 85 13.82 -9.94 8.05
C PHE A 85 15.09 -10.54 7.48
N GLU A 86 15.57 -11.65 8.05
CA GLU A 86 16.78 -12.32 7.56
C GLU A 86 16.46 -13.37 6.48
N SER A 87 15.19 -13.76 6.34
CA SER A 87 14.73 -14.70 5.32
C SER A 87 13.27 -14.48 4.88
N PHE A 88 12.93 -14.99 3.70
CA PHE A 88 11.53 -15.04 3.25
C PHE A 88 10.68 -15.99 4.10
N ASP A 89 11.29 -16.99 4.74
CA ASP A 89 10.60 -17.89 5.67
C ASP A 89 10.09 -17.15 6.91
N GLU A 90 10.87 -16.20 7.45
CA GLU A 90 10.39 -15.36 8.55
C GLU A 90 9.16 -14.51 8.19
N ILE A 91 9.08 -14.06 6.93
CA ILE A 91 7.93 -13.30 6.42
C ILE A 91 6.73 -14.24 6.28
N ARG A 92 6.94 -15.45 5.75
CA ARG A 92 5.88 -16.46 5.59
C ARG A 92 5.33 -16.91 6.93
N ASP A 93 6.19 -17.07 7.93
CA ASP A 93 5.79 -17.45 9.29
C ASP A 93 4.86 -16.42 9.96
N LEU A 94 4.75 -15.20 9.45
CA LEU A 94 3.72 -14.26 9.90
C LEU A 94 2.29 -14.76 9.62
N PHE A 95 2.13 -15.66 8.65
CA PHE A 95 0.86 -16.24 8.26
C PHE A 95 0.66 -17.66 8.79
N SER A 96 1.59 -18.20 9.59
CA SER A 96 1.47 -19.53 10.19
C SER A 96 0.85 -19.47 11.59
N SER A 97 0.01 -20.45 11.92
CA SER A 97 -0.83 -20.44 13.14
C SER A 97 -0.04 -20.51 14.47
N SER A 98 1.28 -20.69 14.43
CA SER A 98 2.13 -21.01 15.59
C SER A 98 2.67 -19.79 16.35
N ARG A 99 2.67 -18.58 15.77
CA ARG A 99 3.29 -17.38 16.35
C ARG A 99 2.31 -16.46 17.12
N ASN A 100 1.03 -16.83 17.17
CA ASN A 100 -0.10 -15.96 17.55
C ASN A 100 -0.11 -15.49 19.03
N GLN A 101 0.44 -16.27 19.98
CA GLN A 101 0.10 -16.07 21.40
C GLN A 101 0.79 -14.88 22.09
N VAL A 102 2.02 -14.53 21.69
CA VAL A 102 2.74 -13.37 22.26
C VAL A 102 2.38 -12.08 21.54
N LEU A 103 2.13 -12.17 20.22
CA LEU A 103 1.65 -11.07 19.38
C LEU A 103 0.29 -10.57 19.89
N GLU A 104 -0.64 -11.48 20.20
CA GLU A 104 -1.97 -11.17 20.76
C GLU A 104 -1.92 -10.26 22.00
N GLY A 105 -0.95 -10.44 22.90
CA GLY A 105 -0.82 -9.66 24.13
C GLY A 105 -0.44 -8.19 23.90
N TRP A 106 0.57 -7.93 23.07
CA TRP A 106 0.99 -6.55 22.74
C TRP A 106 -0.05 -5.84 21.88
N VAL A 107 -0.58 -6.58 20.91
CA VAL A 107 -1.64 -6.13 20.03
C VAL A 107 -2.86 -5.65 20.83
N ALA A 108 -3.30 -6.41 21.83
CA ALA A 108 -4.42 -6.04 22.68
C ALA A 108 -4.16 -4.72 23.43
N GLU A 109 -2.95 -4.52 23.97
CA GLU A 109 -2.59 -3.27 24.65
C GLU A 109 -2.48 -2.08 23.68
N LYS A 110 -1.98 -2.28 22.45
CA LYS A 110 -1.96 -1.21 21.44
C LYS A 110 -3.37 -0.83 20.99
N VAL A 111 -4.26 -1.80 20.74
CA VAL A 111 -5.67 -1.54 20.38
C VAL A 111 -6.40 -0.82 21.52
N LYS A 112 -6.14 -1.19 22.77
CA LYS A 112 -6.68 -0.51 23.97
C LYS A 112 -6.29 0.98 24.04
N SER A 113 -5.11 1.34 23.52
CA SER A 113 -4.64 2.73 23.45
C SER A 113 -5.24 3.55 22.30
N MET A 114 -5.68 2.88 21.22
CA MET A 114 -6.15 3.52 19.99
C MET A 114 -7.67 3.69 19.93
N VAL A 115 -8.40 2.90 20.72
CA VAL A 115 -9.85 2.73 20.59
C VAL A 115 -10.54 3.04 21.92
N PRO A 116 -11.69 3.73 21.92
CA PRO A 116 -12.47 3.97 23.13
C PRO A 116 -12.76 2.69 23.95
N PRO A 117 -12.82 2.78 25.30
CA PRO A 117 -12.97 1.60 26.18
C PRO A 117 -14.21 0.75 25.90
N GLU A 118 -15.30 1.39 25.49
CA GLU A 118 -16.57 0.75 25.10
C GLU A 118 -16.40 -0.18 23.89
N LEU A 119 -15.59 0.24 22.92
CA LEU A 119 -15.30 -0.55 21.74
C LEU A 119 -14.30 -1.64 22.12
N TYR A 120 -13.23 -1.35 22.86
CA TYR A 120 -12.25 -2.36 23.30
C TYR A 120 -12.88 -3.62 23.94
N LYS A 121 -13.91 -3.44 24.79
CA LYS A 121 -14.64 -4.57 25.39
C LYS A 121 -15.39 -5.42 24.36
N LYS A 122 -16.03 -4.81 23.36
CA LYS A 122 -16.71 -5.52 22.26
C LYS A 122 -15.72 -6.31 21.40
N ILE A 123 -14.54 -5.72 21.17
CA ILE A 123 -13.46 -6.30 20.37
C ILE A 123 -12.90 -7.56 21.02
N THR A 124 -12.50 -7.45 22.28
CA THR A 124 -11.92 -8.57 23.04
C THR A 124 -12.91 -9.71 23.21
N HIS A 125 -14.21 -9.41 23.33
CA HIS A 125 -15.26 -10.43 23.33
C HIS A 125 -15.42 -11.12 21.97
N ALA A 126 -15.44 -10.37 20.86
CA ALA A 126 -15.55 -10.93 19.51
C ALA A 126 -14.32 -11.76 19.10
N SER A 127 -13.12 -11.29 19.44
CA SER A 127 -11.85 -11.99 19.16
C SER A 127 -11.73 -13.32 19.94
N LYS A 128 -12.26 -13.40 21.17
CA LYS A 128 -12.31 -14.67 21.92
C LYS A 128 -13.28 -15.68 21.34
N GLN A 129 -14.33 -15.24 20.65
CA GLN A 129 -15.32 -16.11 20.03
C GLN A 129 -14.87 -16.64 18.67
N ASN A 130 -14.09 -15.85 17.93
CA ASN A 130 -13.46 -16.23 16.67
C ASN A 130 -11.97 -15.85 16.74
N PRO A 131 -11.10 -16.78 17.17
CA PRO A 131 -9.65 -16.57 17.17
C PRO A 131 -9.21 -16.16 15.76
N MET A 132 -8.41 -15.11 15.67
CA MET A 132 -7.98 -14.58 14.40
C MET A 132 -6.93 -15.49 13.77
N GLU A 133 -7.35 -16.23 12.75
CA GLU A 133 -6.43 -16.95 11.88
C GLU A 133 -6.07 -16.06 10.70
N PHE A 134 -4.77 -15.77 10.52
CA PHE A 134 -4.30 -15.07 9.34
C PHE A 134 -4.55 -15.96 8.14
N GLN A 135 -5.42 -15.53 7.24
CA GLN A 135 -5.64 -16.26 6.00
C GLN A 135 -4.37 -16.16 5.16
N LEU A 136 -3.87 -17.31 4.73
CA LEU A 136 -2.76 -17.40 3.81
C LEU A 136 -3.13 -16.65 2.51
N PRO A 137 -2.33 -15.66 2.07
CA PRO A 137 -2.61 -14.94 0.84
C PRO A 137 -2.75 -15.89 -0.35
N GLN A 138 -3.80 -15.70 -1.16
CA GLN A 138 -4.13 -16.61 -2.27
C GLN A 138 -2.97 -16.84 -3.24
N ILE A 139 -2.15 -15.81 -3.46
CA ILE A 139 -0.97 -15.87 -4.33
C ILE A 139 0.07 -16.90 -3.89
N ILE A 140 0.18 -17.18 -2.59
CA ILE A 140 1.12 -18.18 -2.04
C ILE A 140 0.41 -19.44 -1.54
N ALA A 141 -0.90 -19.57 -1.78
CA ALA A 141 -1.68 -20.70 -1.29
C ALA A 141 -1.30 -22.02 -1.95
N GLU A 142 -1.02 -21.99 -3.26
CA GLU A 142 -0.62 -23.18 -4.03
C GLU A 142 0.89 -23.26 -4.25
N ASN A 143 1.54 -22.12 -4.51
CA ASN A 143 2.98 -22.04 -4.77
C ASN A 143 3.58 -20.84 -4.01
N GLU A 144 4.45 -21.13 -3.05
CA GLU A 144 5.09 -20.17 -2.16
C GLU A 144 5.91 -19.10 -2.90
N PHE A 145 6.39 -19.40 -4.11
CA PHE A 145 7.23 -18.51 -4.90
C PHE A 145 6.52 -17.93 -6.13
N ALA A 146 5.20 -18.16 -6.31
CA ALA A 146 4.47 -17.68 -7.49
C ALA A 146 4.57 -16.15 -7.67
N TRP A 147 4.56 -15.39 -6.57
CA TRP A 147 4.72 -13.93 -6.58
C TRP A 147 6.04 -13.45 -7.21
N LYS A 148 7.06 -14.32 -7.27
CA LYS A 148 8.38 -14.03 -7.84
C LYS A 148 8.41 -14.24 -9.35
N ASP A 149 7.42 -14.92 -9.93
CA ASP A 149 7.38 -15.25 -11.35
C ASP A 149 6.99 -14.03 -12.20
N ASP A 150 7.58 -13.93 -13.38
CA ASP A 150 7.33 -12.81 -14.30
C ASP A 150 5.93 -12.85 -14.93
N VAL A 151 5.38 -14.05 -15.11
CA VAL A 151 4.01 -14.23 -15.61
C VAL A 151 3.00 -13.76 -14.56
N GLU A 152 3.20 -14.11 -13.29
CA GLU A 152 2.32 -13.67 -12.21
C GLU A 152 2.43 -12.15 -11.99
N PHE A 153 3.65 -11.60 -12.06
CA PHE A 153 3.85 -10.15 -12.06
C PHE A 153 3.06 -9.45 -13.18
N GLY A 154 3.13 -9.95 -14.42
CA GLY A 154 2.35 -9.40 -15.53
C GLY A 154 0.83 -9.58 -15.34
N ARG A 155 0.40 -10.75 -14.86
CA ARG A 155 -1.01 -11.06 -14.60
C ARG A 155 -1.62 -10.10 -13.58
N GLN A 156 -0.89 -9.73 -12.53
CA GLN A 156 -1.38 -8.79 -11.52
C GLN A 156 -1.65 -7.38 -12.05
N MET A 157 -1.01 -6.99 -13.15
CA MET A 157 -1.30 -5.70 -13.80
C MET A 157 -2.67 -5.67 -14.48
N LEU A 158 -3.26 -6.84 -14.77
CA LEU A 158 -4.59 -6.98 -15.40
C LEU A 158 -5.66 -7.51 -14.44
N ALA A 159 -5.26 -8.34 -13.47
CA ALA A 159 -6.16 -9.10 -12.61
C ALA A 159 -5.63 -9.21 -11.17
N GLY A 160 -4.81 -8.25 -10.75
CA GLY A 160 -4.37 -8.07 -9.37
C GLY A 160 -5.20 -7.01 -8.66
N THR A 161 -4.58 -6.34 -7.68
CA THR A 161 -5.26 -5.32 -6.86
C THR A 161 -5.48 -4.00 -7.61
N ASN A 162 -4.65 -3.68 -8.60
CA ASN A 162 -4.71 -2.40 -9.33
C ASN A 162 -4.74 -2.57 -10.86
N PRO A 163 -5.82 -3.16 -11.42
CA PRO A 163 -5.88 -3.47 -12.85
C PRO A 163 -6.14 -2.27 -13.77
N ALA A 164 -6.29 -1.06 -13.21
CA ALA A 164 -6.78 0.12 -13.93
C ALA A 164 -5.68 1.07 -14.44
N VAL A 165 -4.40 0.78 -14.18
CA VAL A 165 -3.30 1.72 -14.49
C VAL A 165 -2.56 1.38 -15.78
N ILE A 166 -2.54 0.10 -16.18
CA ILE A 166 -1.84 -0.35 -17.37
C ILE A 166 -2.41 0.28 -18.65
N GLN A 167 -1.53 0.73 -19.54
CA GLN A 167 -1.89 1.42 -20.79
C GLN A 167 -1.27 0.73 -22.00
N ILE A 168 -1.92 0.86 -23.15
CA ILE A 168 -1.36 0.41 -24.42
C ILE A 168 -0.37 1.44 -24.95
N LEU A 169 0.76 0.99 -25.50
CA LEU A 169 1.71 1.86 -26.17
C LEU A 169 1.37 1.95 -27.67
N GLU A 170 0.59 2.97 -28.04
CA GLU A 170 0.05 3.16 -29.39
C GLU A 170 1.10 3.38 -30.49
N ALA A 171 2.33 3.77 -30.11
CA ALA A 171 3.41 4.05 -31.03
C ALA A 171 3.99 2.82 -31.75
N MET A 172 3.51 1.61 -31.44
CA MET A 172 3.96 0.37 -32.06
C MET A 172 2.85 -0.32 -32.86
N ASP A 173 3.20 -0.69 -34.09
CA ASP A 173 2.36 -1.56 -34.92
C ASP A 173 2.12 -2.87 -34.17
N GLN A 174 0.86 -3.35 -34.16
CA GLN A 174 0.35 -4.59 -33.57
C GLN A 174 -0.31 -4.51 -32.18
N TRP A 175 -0.27 -3.40 -31.44
CA TRP A 175 -1.05 -3.25 -30.18
C TRP A 175 -0.71 -4.29 -29.09
N ARG A 176 0.52 -4.83 -29.11
CA ARG A 176 0.98 -5.89 -28.20
C ARG A 176 1.89 -5.41 -27.07
N ILE A 177 2.22 -4.12 -27.04
CA ILE A 177 3.09 -3.54 -26.02
C ILE A 177 2.25 -2.67 -25.10
N PHE A 178 2.42 -2.92 -23.82
CA PHE A 178 1.77 -2.20 -22.75
C PHE A 178 2.83 -1.53 -21.87
N ILE A 179 2.43 -0.46 -21.21
CA ILE A 179 3.24 0.27 -20.26
C ILE A 179 2.49 0.45 -18.94
N LEU A 180 3.19 0.21 -17.85
CA LEU A 180 2.80 0.67 -16.51
C LEU A 180 3.73 1.84 -16.16
N ASP A 181 3.19 3.06 -16.22
CA ASP A 181 3.97 4.29 -16.05
C ASP A 181 3.67 4.95 -14.70
N HIS A 182 4.61 4.78 -13.78
CA HIS A 182 4.62 5.45 -12.47
C HIS A 182 5.65 6.58 -12.40
N HIS A 183 6.17 7.04 -13.54
CA HIS A 183 7.25 7.99 -13.58
C HIS A 183 6.77 9.43 -13.38
N ASP A 184 5.94 9.92 -14.30
CA ASP A 184 5.70 11.37 -14.46
C ASP A 184 5.03 11.99 -13.24
N TYR A 185 4.12 11.25 -12.60
CA TYR A 185 3.45 11.74 -11.40
C TYR A 185 4.33 11.63 -10.15
N LEU A 186 5.25 10.65 -10.09
CA LEU A 186 6.01 10.37 -8.87
C LEU A 186 7.32 11.15 -8.81
N MET A 187 7.96 11.37 -9.96
CA MET A 187 9.25 12.05 -10.07
C MET A 187 9.32 13.39 -9.31
N PRO A 188 8.28 14.28 -9.38
CA PRO A 188 8.27 15.54 -8.62
C PRO A 188 8.32 15.37 -7.09
N PHE A 189 7.95 14.19 -6.56
CA PHE A 189 7.87 13.93 -5.11
C PHE A 189 9.10 13.19 -4.57
N LEU A 190 9.91 12.55 -5.42
CA LEU A 190 11.02 11.69 -4.98
C LEU A 190 12.01 12.42 -4.07
N ASN A 191 12.39 13.66 -4.39
CA ASN A 191 13.28 14.45 -3.52
C ASN A 191 12.72 14.60 -2.11
N ARG A 192 11.42 14.86 -1.98
CA ARG A 192 10.77 15.03 -0.66
C ARG A 192 10.67 13.71 0.08
N ILE A 193 10.33 12.63 -0.64
CA ILE A 193 10.25 11.27 -0.05
C ILE A 193 11.63 10.85 0.45
N CYS A 194 12.68 11.05 -0.34
CA CYS A 194 14.02 10.59 -0.01
C CYS A 194 14.66 11.34 1.19
N THR A 195 14.29 12.60 1.44
CA THR A 195 14.73 13.32 2.66
C THR A 195 14.27 12.67 3.97
N LYS A 196 13.30 11.75 3.93
CA LYS A 196 12.79 11.01 5.09
C LYS A 196 13.55 9.71 5.37
N GLY A 197 14.68 9.47 4.69
CA GLY A 197 15.50 8.27 4.90
C GLY A 197 14.99 7.04 4.16
N VAL A 198 14.12 7.21 3.16
CA VAL A 198 13.59 6.14 2.31
C VAL A 198 14.18 6.29 0.90
N CYS A 199 14.59 5.19 0.26
CA CYS A 199 15.01 5.23 -1.14
C CYS A 199 13.82 4.85 -2.04
N ALA A 200 13.35 5.78 -2.85
CA ALA A 200 12.26 5.56 -3.80
C ALA A 200 12.71 5.91 -5.23
N TYR A 201 12.13 5.21 -6.21
CA TYR A 201 12.34 5.43 -7.63
C TYR A 201 11.00 5.65 -8.32
N ALA A 202 11.05 6.38 -9.43
CA ALA A 202 9.98 6.49 -10.42
C ALA A 202 10.15 5.34 -11.40
N SER A 203 9.15 4.48 -11.54
CA SER A 203 9.27 3.30 -12.41
C SER A 203 8.47 3.42 -13.70
N ARG A 204 9.03 2.89 -14.80
CA ARG A 204 8.28 2.53 -16.01
C ARG A 204 8.50 1.08 -16.34
N THR A 205 7.43 0.34 -16.58
CA THR A 205 7.51 -1.08 -16.92
C THR A 205 6.93 -1.31 -18.30
N LEU A 206 7.70 -1.92 -19.19
CA LEU A 206 7.22 -2.38 -20.48
C LEU A 206 6.79 -3.84 -20.39
N LEU A 207 5.59 -4.15 -20.88
CA LEU A 207 5.04 -5.50 -20.95
C LEU A 207 4.67 -5.85 -22.39
N PHE A 208 4.81 -7.12 -22.74
CA PHE A 208 4.44 -7.67 -24.03
C PHE A 208 3.36 -8.73 -23.88
N LEU A 209 2.28 -8.59 -24.64
CA LEU A 209 1.24 -9.59 -24.78
C LEU A 209 1.70 -10.68 -25.73
N ARG A 210 1.92 -11.88 -25.18
CA ARG A 210 2.28 -13.08 -25.93
C ARG A 210 1.06 -13.67 -26.64
N ASP A 211 1.32 -14.64 -27.53
CA ASP A 211 0.26 -15.35 -28.25
C ASP A 211 -0.54 -16.32 -27.34
N ASP A 212 -0.04 -16.61 -26.14
CA ASP A 212 -0.70 -17.43 -25.11
C ASP A 212 -1.56 -16.58 -24.13
N ASP A 213 -1.88 -15.35 -24.52
CA ASP A 213 -2.63 -14.35 -23.73
C ASP A 213 -1.98 -13.97 -22.38
N THR A 214 -0.70 -14.30 -22.17
CA THR A 214 0.04 -13.85 -20.98
C THR A 214 0.80 -12.55 -21.23
N LEU A 215 0.79 -11.67 -20.23
CA LEU A 215 1.67 -10.49 -20.20
C LEU A 215 3.04 -10.86 -19.64
N LYS A 216 4.08 -10.56 -20.41
CA LYS A 216 5.47 -10.73 -20.00
C LYS A 216 6.13 -9.36 -19.80
N PRO A 217 6.73 -9.07 -18.63
CA PRO A 217 7.58 -7.89 -18.49
C PRO A 217 8.84 -8.02 -19.37
N LEU A 218 9.15 -6.95 -20.12
CA LEU A 218 10.30 -6.86 -21.01
C LEU A 218 11.45 -6.04 -20.41
N ALA A 219 11.11 -4.95 -19.74
CA ALA A 219 12.07 -4.03 -19.14
C ALA A 219 11.42 -3.24 -18.02
N ILE A 220 12.22 -2.88 -17.01
CA ILE A 220 11.85 -1.93 -15.96
C ILE A 220 12.90 -0.83 -15.96
N GLU A 221 12.46 0.40 -16.18
CA GLU A 221 13.24 1.61 -15.91
C GLU A 221 12.98 2.04 -14.47
N LEU A 222 14.04 2.34 -13.73
CA LEU A 222 13.97 3.04 -12.45
C LEU A 222 14.71 4.38 -12.59
N SER A 223 13.98 5.47 -12.37
CA SER A 223 14.46 6.84 -12.44
C SER A 223 14.51 7.50 -11.06
N TRP A 224 15.44 8.43 -10.87
CA TRP A 224 15.55 9.25 -9.68
C TRP A 224 16.07 10.67 -10.00
N PRO A 225 15.82 11.65 -9.12
CA PRO A 225 16.34 13.00 -9.32
C PRO A 225 17.86 13.00 -9.31
N GLY A 226 18.48 13.56 -10.35
CA GLY A 226 19.92 13.73 -10.42
C GLY A 226 20.42 14.88 -9.52
N PRO A 227 21.72 15.17 -9.55
CA PRO A 227 22.35 16.17 -8.68
C PRO A 227 21.90 17.61 -8.94
N SER A 228 21.18 17.87 -10.03
CA SER A 228 20.59 19.18 -10.33
C SER A 228 19.11 19.02 -10.70
N THR A 229 18.30 20.05 -10.50
CA THR A 229 16.85 20.01 -10.68
C THR A 229 16.39 19.75 -12.12
N SER A 230 17.28 19.85 -13.10
CA SER A 230 17.01 19.62 -14.53
C SER A 230 17.61 18.34 -15.09
N VAL A 231 18.30 17.55 -14.26
CA VAL A 231 18.94 16.29 -14.68
C VAL A 231 18.31 15.15 -13.91
N GLU A 232 17.85 14.15 -14.64
CA GLU A 232 17.35 12.89 -14.14
C GLU A 232 18.39 11.81 -14.43
N ASP A 233 18.62 10.94 -13.45
CA ASP A 233 19.37 9.70 -13.65
C ASP A 233 18.39 8.53 -13.70
N HIS A 234 18.70 7.54 -14.52
CA HIS A 234 17.87 6.35 -14.67
C HIS A 234 18.72 5.09 -14.90
N ARG A 235 18.12 3.94 -14.61
CA ARG A 235 18.70 2.64 -14.91
C ARG A 235 17.63 1.67 -15.40
N VAL A 236 17.94 0.99 -16.50
CA VAL A 236 17.07 -0.04 -17.08
C VAL A 236 17.53 -1.43 -16.63
N PHE A 237 16.56 -2.23 -16.22
CA PHE A 237 16.71 -3.62 -15.81
C PHE A 237 15.94 -4.51 -16.79
N LEU A 238 16.55 -5.64 -17.14
CA LEU A 238 15.98 -6.64 -18.05
C LEU A 238 15.76 -7.96 -17.29
N PRO A 239 14.74 -8.76 -17.68
CA PRO A 239 14.49 -10.07 -17.12
C PRO A 239 15.75 -10.96 -17.13
N SER A 240 16.07 -11.54 -15.96
CA SER A 240 17.20 -12.45 -15.80
C SER A 240 16.90 -13.50 -14.75
N THR A 241 17.32 -14.73 -15.01
CA THR A 241 17.16 -15.88 -14.09
C THR A 241 18.47 -16.30 -13.41
N GLN A 242 19.62 -15.72 -13.82
CA GLN A 242 20.93 -16.11 -13.32
C GLN A 242 21.66 -15.01 -12.53
N GLY A 243 22.31 -15.42 -11.44
CA GLY A 243 23.25 -14.63 -10.66
C GLY A 243 22.69 -13.30 -10.13
N THR A 244 23.58 -12.32 -9.95
CA THR A 244 23.24 -10.98 -9.43
C THR A 244 22.21 -10.26 -10.29
N LYS A 245 22.18 -10.51 -11.60
CA LYS A 245 21.20 -9.90 -12.51
C LYS A 245 19.77 -10.35 -12.18
N ALA A 246 19.58 -11.61 -11.76
CA ALA A 246 18.27 -12.09 -11.31
C ALA A 246 17.82 -11.41 -10.01
N ALA A 247 18.73 -11.21 -9.06
CA ALA A 247 18.43 -10.48 -7.83
C ALA A 247 18.06 -9.01 -8.12
N LEU A 248 18.81 -8.34 -8.99
CA LEU A 248 18.50 -6.97 -9.42
C LEU A 248 17.16 -6.88 -10.15
N TRP A 249 16.81 -7.89 -10.96
CA TRP A 249 15.51 -7.95 -11.62
C TRP A 249 14.36 -8.05 -10.61
N GLN A 250 14.49 -8.90 -9.59
CA GLN A 250 13.49 -9.00 -8.52
C GLN A 250 13.38 -7.71 -7.70
N LEU A 251 14.51 -7.04 -7.44
CA LEU A 251 14.52 -5.75 -6.77
C LEU A 251 13.82 -4.67 -7.61
N ALA A 252 14.02 -4.67 -8.93
CA ALA A 252 13.32 -3.77 -9.84
C ALA A 252 11.79 -3.99 -9.80
N LYS A 253 11.34 -5.25 -9.83
CA LYS A 253 9.91 -5.59 -9.67
C LYS A 253 9.37 -5.15 -8.32
N ALA A 254 10.14 -5.28 -7.24
CA ALA A 254 9.73 -4.80 -5.92
C ALA A 254 9.52 -3.28 -5.91
N HIS A 255 10.38 -2.50 -6.56
CA HIS A 255 10.16 -1.05 -6.69
C HIS A 255 8.91 -0.69 -7.49
N VAL A 256 8.63 -1.41 -8.58
CA VAL A 256 7.38 -1.25 -9.33
C VAL A 256 6.18 -1.55 -8.44
N ALA A 257 6.20 -2.66 -7.70
CA ALA A 257 5.12 -3.04 -6.79
C ALA A 257 4.90 -2.01 -5.67
N VAL A 258 5.97 -1.37 -5.17
CA VAL A 258 5.86 -0.27 -4.19
C VAL A 258 5.17 0.94 -4.81
N ASN A 259 5.58 1.36 -6.01
CA ASN A 259 4.93 2.47 -6.70
C ASN A 259 3.45 2.19 -6.98
N ASP A 260 3.16 0.99 -7.48
CA ASP A 260 1.80 0.56 -7.80
C ASP A 260 0.92 0.43 -6.55
N SER A 261 1.46 -0.08 -5.44
CA SER A 261 0.74 -0.14 -4.16
C SER A 261 0.40 1.24 -3.63
N CYS A 262 1.32 2.20 -3.73
CA CYS A 262 1.06 3.59 -3.34
C CYS A 262 0.00 4.24 -4.24
N HIS A 263 0.09 4.03 -5.55
CA HIS A 263 -0.91 4.53 -6.50
C HIS A 263 -2.29 3.93 -6.21
N HIS A 264 -2.35 2.61 -6.08
CA HIS A 264 -3.55 1.88 -5.74
C HIS A 264 -4.22 2.46 -4.49
N GLN A 265 -3.49 2.58 -3.38
CA GLN A 265 -4.07 3.02 -2.11
C GLN A 265 -4.48 4.49 -2.09
N LEU A 266 -3.75 5.37 -2.77
CA LEU A 266 -3.95 6.83 -2.66
C LEU A 266 -4.76 7.43 -3.81
N ILE A 267 -4.87 6.74 -4.95
CA ILE A 267 -5.47 7.26 -6.18
C ILE A 267 -6.59 6.35 -6.68
N SER A 268 -6.32 5.06 -6.89
CA SER A 268 -7.34 4.15 -7.43
C SER A 268 -8.41 3.77 -6.41
N HIS A 269 -8.02 3.65 -5.13
CA HIS A 269 -8.87 3.16 -4.05
C HIS A 269 -9.50 4.25 -3.17
N TRP A 270 -8.73 5.29 -2.82
CA TRP A 270 -9.14 6.37 -1.90
C TRP A 270 -10.15 7.35 -2.53
#